data_AF-A0A2J7Z103-F1
#
_entry.id   AF-A0A2J7Z103-F1
#
_cell.length_a   1.000
_cell.length_b   1.000
_cell.length_c   1.000
_cell.angle_alpha   90.00
_cell.angle_beta   90.00
_cell.angle_gamma   90.00
#
_symmetry.space_group_name_H-M   'P 1'
#
loop_
_entity.id
_entity.type
_entity.pdbx_description
1 polymer ?
#
loop_
_entity_poly.entity_id
_entity_poly.type
_entity_poly.pdbx_seq_one_letter_code
_entity_poly.pdbx_strand_id
1 'polypeptide(L)'
;VIELVLATDMKQHFSIISHFNTVHRLASYSQQQLQQHAARGAKLKATRGMLRRTAAATVSDELHTLHDPSLAGAPPRPVDDAERLLTLQVALKAADIGHLGEALEVHKRWLSVLEEEFFSQGDRERQLGLPISPLFDRAKQGVSKSQVGFYDFVALPLLHALSSAFPGTGPLM
;
A
#
# COMPACT_ATOMS: atom_id res chain seq x y z
N VAL A 1 22.52 5.44 0.40
CA VAL A 1 21.51 6.41 0.91
C VAL A 1 20.91 7.22 -0.23
N ILE A 2 21.72 7.90 -1.06
CA ILE A 2 21.21 8.69 -2.20
C ILE A 2 20.26 7.87 -3.09
N GLU A 3 20.67 6.66 -3.50
CA GLU A 3 19.86 5.78 -4.35
C GLU A 3 18.56 5.29 -3.69
N LEU A 4 18.51 5.24 -2.36
CA LEU A 4 17.28 4.91 -1.63
C LEU A 4 16.31 6.08 -1.63
N VAL A 5 16.81 7.30 -1.40
CA VAL A 5 15.99 8.52 -1.47
C VAL A 5 15.48 8.75 -2.89
N LEU A 6 16.31 8.57 -3.91
CA LEU A 6 15.86 8.68 -5.31
C LEU A 6 14.82 7.61 -5.66
N ALA A 7 14.89 6.45 -5.02
CA ALA A 7 13.90 5.42 -5.19
C ALA A 7 12.55 5.76 -4.54
N THR A 8 12.38 6.81 -3.73
CA THR A 8 11.03 7.21 -3.27
C THR A 8 10.26 7.99 -4.34
N ASP A 9 10.92 8.44 -5.42
CA ASP A 9 10.23 9.06 -6.56
C ASP A 9 9.16 8.10 -7.14
N MET A 10 7.91 8.56 -7.14
CA MET A 10 6.76 7.81 -7.65
C MET A 10 6.82 7.61 -9.16
N LYS A 11 7.57 8.43 -9.91
CA LYS A 11 7.82 8.19 -11.35
C LYS A 11 8.61 6.91 -11.59
N GLN A 12 9.45 6.49 -10.64
CA GLN A 12 10.24 5.27 -10.73
C GLN A 12 9.49 4.04 -10.22
N HIS A 13 8.30 4.21 -9.62
CA HIS A 13 7.55 3.14 -8.94
C HIS A 13 7.39 1.88 -9.78
N PHE A 14 6.84 2.00 -10.98
CA PHE A 14 6.58 0.86 -11.86
C PHE A 14 7.86 0.23 -12.41
N SER A 15 8.88 1.04 -12.69
CA SER A 15 10.19 0.56 -13.16
C SER A 15 10.86 -0.32 -12.10
N ILE A 16 10.89 0.17 -10.85
CA ILE A 16 11.49 -0.53 -9.71
C ILE A 16 10.74 -1.84 -9.42
N ILE A 17 9.40 -1.83 -9.39
CA ILE A 17 8.61 -3.05 -9.17
C ILE A 17 8.81 -4.07 -10.30
N SER A 18 8.81 -3.62 -11.56
CA SER A 18 9.05 -4.50 -12.71
C SER A 18 10.43 -5.16 -12.65
N HIS A 19 11.45 -4.37 -12.30
CA HIS A 19 12.80 -4.87 -12.11
C HIS A 19 12.87 -5.89 -10.96
N PHE A 20 12.27 -5.58 -9.82
CA PHE A 20 12.21 -6.49 -8.67
C PHE A 20 11.52 -7.81 -9.00
N ASN A 21 10.37 -7.77 -9.66
CA ASN A 21 9.67 -8.97 -10.12
C ASN A 21 10.52 -9.82 -11.07
N THR A 22 11.29 -9.17 -11.95
CA THR A 22 12.19 -9.86 -12.88
C THR A 22 13.33 -10.57 -12.14
N VAL A 23 13.99 -9.87 -11.21
CA VAL A 23 15.10 -10.42 -10.42
C VAL A 23 14.65 -11.62 -9.58
N HIS A 24 13.47 -11.52 -8.95
CA HIS A 24 12.92 -12.59 -8.10
C HIS A 24 12.03 -13.60 -8.83
N ARG A 25 11.88 -13.48 -10.17
CA ARG A 25 11.02 -14.34 -11.02
C ARG A 25 9.58 -14.44 -10.51
N LEU A 26 9.03 -13.32 -10.06
CA LEU A 26 7.68 -13.23 -9.52
C LEU A 26 6.64 -13.03 -10.61
N ALA A 27 5.44 -13.58 -10.39
CA ALA A 27 4.29 -13.25 -11.22
C ALA A 27 3.83 -11.81 -10.94
N SER A 28 3.45 -11.09 -12.00
CA SER A 28 2.85 -9.76 -11.85
C SER A 28 1.50 -9.86 -11.16
N TYR A 29 1.20 -8.88 -10.31
CA TYR A 29 -0.12 -8.74 -9.71
C TYR A 29 -1.19 -8.55 -10.79
N SER A 30 -2.18 -9.46 -10.82
CA SER A 30 -3.10 -9.65 -11.94
C SER A 30 -4.52 -9.12 -11.65
N GLN A 31 -5.28 -8.88 -12.72
CA GLN A 31 -6.71 -8.55 -12.66
C GLN A 31 -7.56 -9.60 -11.92
N GLN A 32 -7.17 -10.88 -11.96
CA GLN A 32 -7.86 -11.93 -11.20
C GLN A 32 -7.67 -11.75 -9.69
N GLN A 33 -6.47 -11.35 -9.25
CA GLN A 33 -6.22 -11.04 -7.85
C GLN A 33 -7.00 -9.80 -7.40
N LEU A 34 -7.07 -8.75 -8.23
CA LEU A 34 -7.93 -7.58 -7.96
C LEU A 34 -9.40 -7.99 -7.72
N GLN A 35 -9.95 -8.86 -8.58
CA GLN A 35 -11.32 -9.36 -8.42
C GLN A 35 -11.51 -10.21 -7.16
N GLN A 36 -10.53 -11.05 -6.80
CA GLN A 36 -10.57 -11.85 -5.57
C GLN A 36 -10.53 -10.96 -4.31
N HIS A 37 -9.65 -9.96 -4.26
CA HIS A 37 -9.58 -9.01 -3.14
C HIS A 37 -10.88 -8.18 -3.02
N ALA A 38 -11.43 -7.71 -4.14
CA ALA A 38 -12.71 -7.02 -4.16
C ALA A 38 -13.86 -7.89 -3.61
N ALA A 39 -13.91 -9.17 -4.00
CA ALA A 39 -14.90 -10.13 -3.51
C ALA A 39 -14.76 -10.41 -2.00
N ARG A 40 -13.52 -10.52 -1.49
CA ARG A 40 -13.24 -10.71 -0.06
C ARG A 40 -13.70 -9.52 0.78
N GLY A 41 -13.46 -8.29 0.31
CA GLY A 41 -13.95 -7.06 0.95
C GLY A 41 -15.48 -6.98 0.99
N ALA A 42 -16.16 -7.37 -0.09
CA ALA A 42 -17.62 -7.43 -0.13
C ALA A 42 -18.19 -8.46 0.86
N LYS A 43 -17.55 -9.63 0.98
CA LYS A 43 -17.94 -10.67 1.95
C LYS A 43 -17.79 -10.18 3.39
N LEU A 44 -16.69 -9.50 3.73
CA LEU A 44 -16.47 -8.91 5.07
C LEU A 44 -17.53 -7.86 5.44
N LYS A 45 -17.94 -7.03 4.47
CA LYS A 45 -19.03 -6.05 4.66
C LYS A 45 -20.37 -6.75 4.90
N ALA A 46 -20.66 -7.84 4.21
CA ALA A 46 -21.88 -8.62 4.41
C ALA A 46 -21.92 -9.26 5.81
N THR A 47 -20.82 -9.84 6.30
CA THR A 47 -20.74 -10.40 7.65
C THR A 47 -20.85 -9.33 8.75
N ARG A 48 -20.20 -8.17 8.58
CA ARG A 48 -20.34 -7.04 9.53
C ARG A 48 -21.77 -6.46 9.54
N GLY A 49 -22.46 -6.47 8.40
CA GLY A 49 -23.87 -6.11 8.31
C GLY A 49 -24.79 -7.08 9.08
N MET A 50 -24.44 -8.37 9.10
CA MET A 50 -25.19 -9.40 9.82
C MET A 50 -24.94 -9.37 11.34
N LEU A 51 -23.70 -9.11 11.77
CA LEU A 51 -23.30 -9.03 13.19
C LEU A 51 -23.82 -7.77 13.92
N ARG A 52 -24.30 -6.75 13.19
CA ARG A 52 -24.87 -5.53 13.78
C ARG A 52 -26.29 -5.70 14.32
N ARG A 53 -26.93 -6.88 14.19
CA ARG A 53 -28.28 -7.16 14.69
C ARG A 53 -28.34 -7.92 16.03
N THR A 54 -27.20 -8.31 16.61
CA THR A 54 -27.16 -8.96 17.93
C THR A 54 -26.07 -8.31 18.77
N ALA A 55 -26.46 -7.40 19.66
CA ALA A 55 -25.54 -6.76 20.58
C ALA A 55 -25.16 -7.69 21.75
N ALA A 56 -23.96 -7.43 22.29
CA ALA A 56 -23.43 -7.84 23.59
C ALA A 56 -22.95 -9.29 23.75
N ALA A 57 -21.68 -9.53 23.44
CA ALA A 57 -20.84 -10.48 24.18
C ALA A 57 -19.35 -10.10 24.02
N THR A 58 -18.70 -10.00 25.16
CA THR A 58 -17.27 -9.88 25.51
C THR A 58 -16.27 -10.11 24.38
N VAL A 59 -15.47 -9.08 24.05
CA VAL A 59 -14.24 -9.22 23.26
C VAL A 59 -13.08 -9.38 24.24
N SER A 60 -12.75 -10.63 24.58
CA SER A 60 -11.45 -10.96 25.15
C SER A 60 -10.45 -11.07 24.01
N ASP A 61 -9.45 -10.21 24.11
CA ASP A 61 -8.11 -10.22 23.53
C ASP A 61 -7.62 -11.59 23.04
N GLU A 62 -7.65 -11.81 21.72
CA GLU A 62 -6.91 -12.90 21.05
C GLU A 62 -6.18 -12.33 19.83
N LEU A 63 -5.15 -11.51 20.06
CA LEU A 63 -4.12 -11.18 19.07
C LEU A 63 -2.85 -11.99 19.36
N HIS A 64 -2.93 -13.31 19.28
CA HIS A 64 -1.75 -14.18 19.26
C HIS A 64 -1.96 -15.35 18.30
N THR A 65 -1.99 -15.06 16.99
CA THR A 65 -1.62 -16.09 16.01
C THR A 65 -0.12 -16.29 16.09
N LEU A 66 0.26 -17.36 16.79
CA LEU A 66 1.59 -17.94 16.89
C LEU A 66 2.19 -18.12 15.49
N HIS A 67 3.15 -17.26 15.14
CA HIS A 67 4.12 -17.59 14.10
C HIS A 67 5.13 -18.52 14.75
N ASP A 68 5.15 -19.79 14.36
CA ASP A 68 6.19 -20.73 14.78
C ASP A 68 7.54 -20.23 14.24
N PRO A 69 8.45 -19.72 15.10
CA PRO A 69 9.73 -19.18 14.65
C PRO A 69 10.64 -20.25 14.04
N SER A 70 10.32 -21.54 14.19
CA SER A 70 11.12 -22.66 13.70
C SER A 70 10.90 -23.00 12.22
N LEU A 71 9.82 -22.48 11.60
CA LEU A 71 9.52 -22.66 10.17
C LEU A 71 10.10 -21.55 9.28
N ALA A 72 10.58 -20.45 9.87
CA ALA A 72 11.29 -19.41 9.14
C ALA A 72 12.74 -19.89 8.90
N GLY A 73 12.98 -20.53 7.76
CA GLY A 73 14.34 -20.73 7.26
C GLY A 73 15.12 -19.40 7.31
N ALA A 74 16.45 -19.47 7.40
CA ALA A 74 17.29 -18.27 7.46
C ALA A 74 16.89 -17.28 6.35
N PRO A 75 16.80 -15.97 6.66
CA PRO A 75 16.37 -14.98 5.67
C PRO A 75 17.23 -15.08 4.41
N PRO A 76 16.63 -14.99 3.21
CA PRO A 76 17.38 -15.08 1.97
C PRO A 76 18.44 -13.99 1.96
N ARG A 77 19.69 -14.38 1.65
CA ARG A 77 20.78 -13.43 1.46
C ARG A 77 20.75 -12.94 0.03
N PRO A 78 20.97 -11.64 -0.21
CA PRO A 78 21.11 -11.13 -1.56
C PRO A 78 22.34 -11.77 -2.23
N VAL A 79 22.22 -12.04 -3.53
CA VAL A 79 23.27 -12.60 -4.38
C VAL A 79 24.40 -11.58 -4.58
N ASP A 80 24.04 -10.31 -4.74
CA ASP A 80 24.98 -9.19 -4.89
C ASP A 80 24.44 -7.89 -4.27
N ASP A 81 25.25 -6.83 -4.33
CA ASP A 81 24.88 -5.51 -3.80
C ASP A 81 23.75 -4.85 -4.61
N ALA A 82 23.57 -5.19 -5.87
CA ALA A 82 22.50 -4.63 -6.69
C ALA A 82 21.13 -5.19 -6.29
N GLU A 83 21.03 -6.51 -6.07
CA GLU A 83 19.83 -7.14 -5.51
C GLU A 83 19.54 -6.65 -4.10
N ARG A 84 20.58 -6.50 -3.27
CA ARG A 84 20.46 -5.92 -1.93
C ARG A 84 19.88 -4.52 -1.97
N LEU A 85 20.40 -3.65 -2.83
CA LEU A 85 19.91 -2.29 -3.00
C LEU A 85 18.47 -2.26 -3.49
N LEU A 86 18.14 -3.04 -4.53
CA LEU A 86 16.80 -3.12 -5.09
C LEU A 86 15.77 -3.58 -4.05
N THR A 87 16.13 -4.57 -3.24
CA THR A 87 15.32 -5.04 -2.10
C THR A 87 15.04 -3.91 -1.11
N LEU A 88 16.07 -3.15 -0.72
CA LEU A 88 15.92 -2.03 0.20
C LEU A 88 15.08 -0.89 -0.42
N GLN A 89 15.17 -0.67 -1.73
CA GLN A 89 14.32 0.31 -2.43
C GLN A 89 12.85 -0.09 -2.39
N VAL A 90 12.53 -1.36 -2.66
CA VAL A 90 11.15 -1.87 -2.57
C VAL A 90 10.62 -1.80 -1.14
N ALA A 91 11.43 -2.20 -0.15
CA ALA A 91 11.06 -2.10 1.26
C ALA A 91 10.81 -0.64 1.69
N LEU A 92 11.67 0.30 1.28
CA LEU A 92 11.50 1.71 1.59
C LEU A 92 10.26 2.30 0.92
N LYS A 93 9.97 1.93 -0.34
CA LYS A 93 8.72 2.31 -1.00
C LYS A 93 7.49 1.80 -0.26
N ALA A 94 7.53 0.56 0.23
CA ALA A 94 6.42 -0.01 1.00
C ALA A 94 6.22 0.74 2.32
N ALA A 95 7.31 1.15 2.98
CA ALA A 95 7.26 1.97 4.18
C ALA A 95 6.70 3.38 3.91
N ASP A 96 7.05 4.00 2.78
CA ASP A 96 6.61 5.35 2.39
C ASP A 96 5.08 5.43 2.20
N ILE A 97 4.46 4.36 1.71
CA ILE A 97 2.99 4.21 1.64
C ILE A 97 2.42 3.34 2.76
N GLY A 98 3.16 3.15 3.85
CA GLY A 98 2.81 2.22 4.93
C GLY A 98 1.48 2.55 5.63
N HIS A 99 1.05 3.82 5.59
CA HIS A 99 -0.24 4.26 6.11
C HIS A 99 -1.45 3.54 5.46
N LEU A 100 -1.26 2.87 4.32
CA LEU A 100 -2.27 2.05 3.67
C LEU A 100 -2.53 0.71 4.37
N GLY A 101 -1.56 0.20 5.13
CA GLY A 101 -1.68 -1.02 5.93
C GLY A 101 -2.18 -0.78 7.36
N GLU A 102 -2.29 0.48 7.77
CA GLU A 102 -2.67 0.86 9.13
C GLU A 102 -4.17 0.75 9.39
N ALA A 103 -4.55 0.83 10.66
CA ALA A 103 -5.95 0.92 11.06
C ALA A 103 -6.66 2.06 10.32
N LEU A 104 -7.93 1.83 9.91
CA LEU A 104 -8.67 2.76 9.04
C LEU A 104 -8.66 4.21 9.53
N GLU A 105 -8.74 4.43 10.85
CA GLU A 105 -8.74 5.78 11.42
C GLU A 105 -7.36 6.46 11.34
N VAL A 106 -6.27 5.70 11.36
CA VAL A 106 -4.92 6.20 11.11
C VAL A 106 -4.75 6.53 9.62
N HIS A 107 -5.14 5.62 8.73
CA HIS A 107 -5.12 5.84 7.28
C HIS A 107 -5.88 7.12 6.89
N LYS A 108 -7.10 7.32 7.41
CA LYS A 108 -7.90 8.52 7.16
C LYS A 108 -7.23 9.82 7.60
N ARG A 109 -6.50 9.82 8.72
CA ARG A 109 -5.77 11.00 9.20
C ARG A 109 -4.68 11.38 8.21
N TRP A 110 -3.85 10.42 7.80
CA TRP A 110 -2.81 10.64 6.78
C TRP A 110 -3.40 11.15 5.46
N LEU A 111 -4.48 10.52 5.01
CA LEU A 111 -5.18 10.91 3.79
C LEU A 111 -5.73 12.34 3.87
N SER A 112 -6.28 12.75 5.01
CA SER A 112 -6.80 14.11 5.19
C SER A 112 -5.71 15.18 5.13
N VAL A 113 -4.52 14.88 5.66
CA VAL A 113 -3.37 15.79 5.60
C VAL A 113 -2.85 15.90 4.16
N LEU A 114 -2.74 14.77 3.45
CA LEU A 114 -2.35 14.73 2.04
C LEU A 114 -3.34 15.50 1.15
N GLU A 115 -4.64 15.34 1.38
CA GLU A 115 -5.68 16.01 0.61
C GLU A 115 -5.63 17.54 0.80
N GLU A 116 -5.43 18.01 2.03
CA GLU A 116 -5.28 19.45 2.28
C GLU A 116 -3.98 20.01 1.66
N GLU A 117 -2.88 19.25 1.68
CA GLU A 117 -1.65 19.65 1.00
C GLU A 117 -1.87 19.86 -0.51
N PHE A 118 -2.56 18.92 -1.16
CA PHE A 118 -2.88 19.00 -2.59
C PHE A 118 -3.80 20.19 -2.88
N PHE A 119 -4.80 20.42 -2.05
CA PHE A 119 -5.68 21.58 -2.19
C PHE A 119 -4.95 22.91 -1.97
N SER A 120 -4.03 22.97 -1.01
CA SER A 120 -3.19 24.15 -0.79
C SER A 120 -2.33 24.48 -2.02
N GLN A 121 -1.75 23.46 -2.66
CA GLN A 121 -1.04 23.66 -3.92
C GLN A 121 -1.98 24.13 -5.04
N GLY A 122 -3.17 23.53 -5.18
CA GLY A 122 -4.14 23.93 -6.19
C GLY A 122 -4.63 25.38 -6.04
N ASP A 123 -4.78 25.86 -4.81
CA ASP A 123 -5.09 27.27 -4.55
C ASP A 123 -3.95 28.19 -4.98
N ARG A 124 -2.70 27.79 -4.76
CA ARG A 124 -1.53 28.55 -5.19
C ARG A 124 -1.40 28.56 -6.71
N GLU A 125 -1.66 27.44 -7.38
CA GLU A 125 -1.73 27.35 -8.84
C GLU A 125 -2.79 28.31 -9.40
N ARG A 126 -3.99 28.33 -8.80
CA ARG A 126 -5.07 29.27 -9.16
C ARG A 126 -4.65 30.73 -8.99
N GLN A 127 -4.03 31.08 -7.86
CA GLN A 127 -3.56 32.45 -7.60
C GLN A 127 -2.50 32.91 -8.60
N LEU A 128 -1.66 32.00 -9.07
CA LEU A 128 -0.63 32.26 -10.08
C LEU A 128 -1.18 32.24 -11.52
N GLY A 129 -2.47 31.98 -11.72
CA GLY A 129 -3.07 31.84 -13.05
C GLY A 129 -2.62 30.57 -13.80
N LEU A 130 -2.12 29.56 -13.08
CA LEU A 130 -1.72 28.28 -13.65
C LEU A 130 -2.91 27.32 -13.75
N PRO A 131 -2.89 26.36 -14.70
CA PRO A 131 -3.82 25.23 -14.68
C PRO A 131 -3.69 24.46 -13.36
N ILE A 132 -4.83 24.22 -12.69
CA ILE A 132 -4.84 23.45 -11.44
C ILE A 132 -4.54 21.98 -11.74
N SER A 133 -3.60 21.41 -10.99
CA SER A 133 -3.19 20.02 -11.09
C SER A 133 -4.36 19.06 -10.84
N PRO A 134 -4.37 17.87 -11.46
CA PRO A 134 -5.39 16.86 -11.21
C PRO A 134 -5.50 16.54 -9.70
N LEU A 135 -6.73 16.44 -9.19
CA LEU A 135 -7.07 16.19 -7.76
C LEU A 135 -6.81 17.35 -6.80
N PHE A 136 -6.26 18.48 -7.25
CA PHE A 136 -5.82 19.57 -6.38
C PHE A 136 -6.88 20.68 -6.25
N ASP A 137 -8.01 20.54 -6.94
CA ASP A 137 -9.12 21.50 -6.86
C ASP A 137 -10.08 21.12 -5.73
N ARG A 138 -10.07 21.89 -4.63
CA ARG A 138 -10.98 21.70 -3.49
C ARG A 138 -12.47 21.87 -3.82
N ALA A 139 -12.81 22.42 -5.00
CA ALA A 139 -14.19 22.46 -5.50
C ALA A 139 -14.63 21.15 -6.18
N LYS A 140 -13.70 20.19 -6.37
CA LYS A 140 -13.93 18.88 -7.01
C LYS A 140 -13.65 17.74 -6.02
N GLN A 141 -13.79 16.51 -6.51
CA GLN A 141 -13.40 15.33 -5.76
C GLN A 141 -11.87 15.26 -5.65
N GLY A 142 -11.35 15.25 -4.42
CA GLY A 142 -9.92 15.11 -4.13
C GLY A 142 -9.45 13.65 -4.09
N VAL A 143 -8.23 13.46 -3.57
CA VAL A 143 -7.55 12.15 -3.48
C VAL A 143 -8.32 11.12 -2.67
N SER A 144 -9.21 11.56 -1.78
CA SER A 144 -10.04 10.66 -0.97
C SER A 144 -10.92 9.75 -1.82
N LYS A 145 -11.38 10.21 -2.99
CA LYS A 145 -12.21 9.41 -3.90
C LYS A 145 -11.38 8.51 -4.82
N SER A 146 -10.09 8.78 -4.97
CA SER A 146 -9.17 8.01 -5.82
C SER A 146 -8.48 6.87 -5.08
N GLN A 147 -8.70 6.69 -3.78
CA GLN A 147 -8.00 5.70 -2.96
C GLN A 147 -8.15 4.26 -3.46
N VAL A 148 -9.36 3.86 -3.91
CA VAL A 148 -9.56 2.50 -4.44
C VAL A 148 -8.62 2.22 -5.61
N GLY A 149 -8.54 3.15 -6.57
CA GLY A 149 -7.60 3.02 -7.70
C GLY A 149 -6.14 3.05 -7.24
N PHE A 150 -5.80 3.87 -6.24
CA PHE A 150 -4.45 3.89 -5.68
C PHE A 150 -4.04 2.55 -5.07
N TYR A 151 -4.94 1.90 -4.31
CA TYR A 151 -4.72 0.55 -3.81
C TYR A 151 -4.52 -0.45 -4.97
N ASP A 152 -5.45 -0.44 -5.93
CA ASP A 152 -5.49 -1.43 -7.01
C ASP A 152 -4.25 -1.36 -7.92
N PHE A 153 -3.81 -0.15 -8.25
CA PHE A 153 -2.77 0.05 -9.27
C PHE A 153 -1.39 0.37 -8.71
N VAL A 154 -1.27 0.85 -7.48
CA VAL A 154 0.01 1.30 -6.90
C VAL A 154 0.40 0.41 -5.72
N ALA A 155 -0.48 0.29 -4.72
CA ALA A 155 -0.12 -0.32 -3.45
C ALA A 155 -0.10 -1.85 -3.49
N LEU A 156 -1.18 -2.49 -3.94
CA LEU A 156 -1.29 -3.94 -3.94
C LEU A 156 -0.22 -4.61 -4.82
N PRO A 157 0.13 -4.10 -6.03
CA PRO A 157 1.25 -4.64 -6.79
C PRO A 157 2.59 -4.58 -6.03
N LEU A 158 2.86 -3.50 -5.31
CA LEU A 158 4.09 -3.33 -4.52
C LEU A 158 4.14 -4.33 -3.36
N LEU A 159 3.07 -4.39 -2.56
CA LEU A 159 2.99 -5.26 -1.39
C LEU A 159 2.96 -6.74 -1.79
N HIS A 160 2.34 -7.07 -2.92
CA HIS A 160 2.36 -8.42 -3.47
C HIS A 160 3.78 -8.84 -3.86
N ALA A 161 4.53 -7.97 -4.55
CA ALA A 161 5.92 -8.25 -4.92
C ALA A 161 6.77 -8.52 -3.67
N LEU A 162 6.69 -7.63 -2.66
CA LEU A 162 7.43 -7.76 -1.41
C LEU A 162 7.05 -9.06 -0.66
N SER A 163 5.75 -9.34 -0.51
CA SER A 163 5.26 -10.51 0.22
C SER A 163 5.56 -11.84 -0.47
N SER A 164 5.64 -11.83 -1.81
CA SER A 164 5.98 -13.01 -2.58
C SER A 164 7.47 -13.35 -2.49
N ALA A 165 8.35 -12.33 -2.43
CA ALA A 165 9.78 -12.53 -2.22
C ALA A 165 10.13 -12.83 -0.74
N PHE A 166 9.40 -12.22 0.20
CA PHE A 166 9.66 -12.31 1.64
C PHE A 166 8.40 -12.73 2.39
N PRO A 167 8.16 -14.04 2.57
CA PRO A 167 6.93 -14.55 3.21
C PRO A 167 6.65 -14.00 4.61
N GLY A 168 7.69 -13.60 5.36
CA GLY A 168 7.53 -12.94 6.67
C GLY A 168 6.80 -11.59 6.61
N THR A 169 6.68 -10.99 5.44
CA THR A 169 5.91 -9.74 5.21
C THR A 169 4.45 -10.00 4.83
N GLY A 170 4.02 -11.26 4.80
CA GLY A 170 2.65 -11.66 4.47
C GLY A 170 1.51 -10.90 5.17
N PRO A 171 1.63 -10.46 6.45
CA PRO A 171 0.59 -9.64 7.09
C PRO A 171 0.27 -8.30 6.40
N LEU A 172 1.11 -7.83 5.47
CA LEU A 172 0.86 -6.63 4.68
C LEU A 172 -0.17 -6.83 3.55
N MET A 173 -0.55 -8.08 3.22
CA MET A 173 -1.46 -8.46 2.12
C MET A 173 -2.77 -9.10 2.61
#